data_AF-A0A8B6HIC4-F1
#
_entry.id   AF-A0A8B6HIC4-F1
#
_cell.length_a   1.000
_cell.length_b   1.000
_cell.length_c   1.000
_cell.angle_alpha   90.00
_cell.angle_beta   90.00
_cell.angle_gamma   90.00
#
_symmetry.space_group_name_H-M   'P 1'
#
loop_
_entity.id
_entity.type
_entity.pdbx_description
1 polymer ?
#
loop_
_entity_poly.entity_id
_entity_poly.type
_entity_poly.pdbx_seq_one_letter_code
_entity_poly.pdbx_strand_id
1 'polypeptide(L)'
;MADYDQEIIHCGPCEYENVKKMAVKWCSDCEEGYCDECLRPHKASKMSRHHHLVQVSEYQKVEQLAIPHVCQVHQKVYEYFCPGHDIVICILCV
;
A
#
# COMPACT_ATOMS: atom_id res chain seq x y z
N MET A 1 -6.96 -9.73 25.78
CA MET A 1 -7.89 -9.45 24.68
C MET A 1 -7.12 -8.57 23.71
N ALA A 2 -6.40 -9.18 22.77
CA ALA A 2 -5.62 -8.42 21.79
C ALA A 2 -6.46 -8.33 20.53
N ASP A 3 -7.09 -7.18 20.34
CA ASP A 3 -7.69 -6.78 19.09
C ASP A 3 -6.53 -6.48 18.12
N TYR A 4 -6.07 -7.51 17.43
CA TYR A 4 -5.10 -7.38 16.35
C TYR A 4 -5.91 -6.99 15.13
N ASP A 5 -6.11 -5.69 14.95
CA ASP A 5 -6.73 -5.13 13.74
C ASP A 5 -5.78 -5.41 12.58
N GLN A 6 -5.99 -6.56 11.95
CA GLN A 6 -5.32 -6.92 10.72
C GLN A 6 -6.05 -6.16 9.62
N GLU A 7 -5.52 -5.00 9.23
CA GLU A 7 -6.15 -4.11 8.25
C GLU A 7 -6.67 -4.90 7.05
N ILE A 8 -7.99 -5.06 6.96
CA ILE A 8 -8.63 -5.88 5.93
C ILE A 8 -8.71 -5.04 4.66
N ILE A 9 -7.85 -5.34 3.69
CA ILE A 9 -7.91 -4.70 2.37
C ILE A 9 -9.10 -5.28 1.60
N HIS A 10 -10.01 -4.40 1.20
CA HIS A 10 -11.18 -4.73 0.42
C HIS A 10 -10.91 -4.57 -1.08
N CYS A 11 -11.75 -5.20 -1.89
CA CYS A 11 -11.67 -5.12 -3.33
C CYS A 11 -12.30 -3.82 -3.82
N GLY A 12 -11.50 -2.88 -4.31
CA GLY A 12 -11.95 -1.56 -4.76
C GLY A 12 -13.13 -1.62 -5.74
N PRO A 13 -13.06 -2.41 -6.84
CA PRO A 13 -14.17 -2.56 -7.78
C PRO A 13 -15.48 -3.04 -7.14
N CYS A 14 -15.40 -3.94 -6.16
CA CYS A 14 -16.58 -4.45 -5.48
C CYS A 14 -17.15 -3.42 -4.51
N GLU A 15 -16.30 -2.62 -3.86
CA GLU A 15 -16.73 -1.53 -3.00
C GLU A 15 -17.52 -0.46 -3.77
N TYR A 16 -17.11 -0.15 -5.01
CA TYR A 16 -17.89 0.72 -5.91
C TYR A 16 -19.30 0.17 -6.18
N GLU A 17 -19.47 -1.15 -6.20
CA GLU A 17 -20.77 -1.81 -6.35
C GLU A 17 -21.50 -2.00 -5.00
N ASN A 18 -21.02 -1.39 -3.91
CA ASN A 18 -21.49 -1.59 -2.54
C ASN A 18 -21.41 -3.06 -2.04
N VAL A 19 -20.48 -3.83 -2.61
CA VAL A 19 -20.21 -5.23 -2.23
C VAL A 19 -18.91 -5.31 -1.46
N LYS A 20 -18.97 -5.73 -0.19
CA LYS A 20 -17.76 -5.97 0.62
C LYS A 20 -17.19 -7.34 0.31
N LYS A 21 -16.14 -7.38 -0.52
CA LYS A 21 -15.32 -8.57 -0.77
C LYS A 21 -13.87 -8.29 -0.39
N MET A 22 -13.22 -9.26 0.24
CA MET A 22 -11.81 -9.17 0.58
C MET A 22 -10.94 -9.25 -0.68
N ALA A 23 -9.90 -8.41 -0.74
CA ALA A 23 -8.90 -8.51 -1.78
C ALA A 23 -7.93 -9.66 -1.49
N VAL A 24 -7.54 -10.39 -2.54
CA VAL A 24 -6.49 -11.42 -2.48
C VAL A 24 -5.17 -10.91 -3.05
N LYS A 25 -5.25 -10.00 -4.01
CA LYS A 25 -4.10 -9.38 -4.67
C LYS A 25 -4.18 -7.86 -4.57
N TRP A 26 -3.02 -7.24 -4.37
CA TRP A 26 -2.83 -5.80 -4.46
C TRP A 26 -2.11 -5.48 -5.77
N CYS A 27 -2.62 -4.50 -6.50
CA CYS A 27 -2.00 -3.96 -7.70
C CYS A 27 -1.23 -2.69 -7.33
N SER A 28 0.10 -2.69 -7.42
CA SER A 28 0.89 -1.51 -7.07
C SER A 28 0.76 -0.38 -8.09
N ASP A 29 0.51 -0.69 -9.36
CA ASP A 29 0.34 0.31 -10.42
C ASP A 29 -1.03 1.02 -10.35
N CYS A 30 -2.04 0.35 -9.79
CA CYS A 30 -3.37 0.93 -9.59
C CYS A 30 -3.61 1.41 -8.16
N GLU A 31 -2.70 1.08 -7.24
CA GLU A 31 -2.85 1.33 -5.81
C GLU A 31 -4.21 0.82 -5.28
N GLU A 32 -4.62 -0.39 -5.73
CA GLU A 32 -5.95 -0.93 -5.47
C GLU A 32 -5.94 -2.45 -5.22
N GLY A 33 -6.81 -2.91 -4.32
CA GLY A 33 -7.04 -4.31 -3.99
C GLY A 33 -8.06 -5.00 -4.90
N TYR A 34 -7.80 -6.26 -5.25
CA TYR A 34 -8.68 -7.08 -6.10
C TYR A 34 -8.99 -8.44 -5.47
N CYS A 35 -10.27 -8.81 -5.46
CA CYS A 35 -10.73 -10.17 -5.19
C CYS A 35 -10.47 -11.08 -6.41
N ASP A 36 -10.59 -12.41 -6.27
CA ASP A 36 -10.32 -13.36 -7.37
C ASP A 36 -11.17 -13.07 -8.63
N GLU A 37 -12.42 -12.64 -8.43
CA GLU A 37 -13.36 -12.35 -9.52
C GLU A 37 -12.96 -11.10 -10.32
N CYS A 38 -12.56 -10.03 -9.64
CA CYS A 38 -12.12 -8.78 -10.28
C CYS A 38 -10.69 -8.86 -10.81
N LEU A 39 -9.85 -9.74 -10.23
CA LEU A 39 -8.47 -9.95 -10.65
C LEU A 39 -8.37 -10.56 -12.06
N ARG A 40 -9.30 -11.46 -12.42
CA ARG A 40 -9.32 -12.10 -13.75
C ARG A 40 -9.48 -11.10 -14.90
N PRO A 41 -10.52 -10.24 -14.93
CA PRO A 41 -10.65 -9.23 -15.97
C PRO A 41 -9.53 -8.18 -15.89
N HIS A 42 -9.03 -7.87 -14.69
CA HIS A 42 -7.88 -6.97 -14.52
C HIS A 42 -6.62 -7.50 -15.24
N LYS A 43 -6.27 -8.79 -15.07
CA LYS A 43 -5.15 -9.41 -15.79
C LYS A 43 -5.39 -9.60 -17.28
N ALA A 44 -6.65 -9.78 -17.69
CA ALA A 44 -7.02 -10.01 -19.09
C ALA A 44 -7.07 -8.70 -19.91
N SER A 45 -7.30 -7.57 -19.25
CA SER A 45 -7.40 -6.26 -19.91
C SER A 45 -6.05 -5.82 -20.48
N LYS A 46 -6.05 -5.29 -21.72
CA LYS A 46 -4.83 -4.83 -22.40
C LYS A 46 -4.09 -3.75 -21.61
N MET A 47 -4.82 -2.95 -20.84
CA MET A 47 -4.27 -1.83 -20.07
C MET A 47 -3.52 -2.31 -18.83
N SER A 48 -4.05 -3.33 -18.14
CA SER A 48 -3.57 -3.76 -16.82
C SER A 48 -2.88 -5.13 -16.79
N ARG A 49 -2.82 -5.85 -17.91
CA ARG A 49 -2.19 -7.19 -18.00
C ARG A 49 -0.72 -7.26 -17.58
N HIS A 50 -0.01 -6.13 -17.56
CA HIS A 50 1.40 -6.06 -17.17
C HIS A 50 1.60 -5.38 -15.81
N HIS A 51 0.54 -5.01 -15.11
CA HIS A 51 0.66 -4.41 -13.79
C HIS A 51 1.24 -5.41 -12.79
N HIS A 52 1.95 -4.88 -11.81
CA HIS A 52 2.59 -5.65 -10.78
C HIS A 52 1.59 -5.99 -9.67
N LEU A 53 1.38 -7.29 -9.47
CA LEU A 53 0.35 -7.85 -8.60
C LEU A 53 0.97 -8.70 -7.49
N VAL A 54 0.93 -8.19 -6.27
CA VAL A 54 1.47 -8.85 -5.06
C VAL A 54 0.35 -9.46 -4.24
N GLN A 55 0.62 -10.49 -3.43
CA GLN A 55 -0.38 -10.95 -2.45
C GLN A 55 -0.65 -9.84 -1.45
N VAL A 56 -1.92 -9.65 -1.08
CA VAL A 56 -2.29 -8.68 -0.03
C VAL A 56 -1.54 -8.97 1.28
N SER A 57 -1.37 -10.25 1.61
CA SER A 57 -0.61 -10.68 2.79
C SER A 57 0.90 -10.40 2.70
N GLU A 58 1.45 -10.22 1.50
CA GLU A 58 2.83 -9.79 1.28
C GLU A 58 2.92 -8.26 1.31
N TYR A 59 1.96 -7.57 0.71
CA TYR A 59 1.86 -6.10 0.75
C TYR A 59 1.79 -5.57 2.19
N GLN A 60 0.91 -6.14 3.02
CA GLN A 60 0.81 -5.76 4.43
C GLN A 60 2.11 -5.96 5.20
N LYS A 61 2.89 -7.01 4.85
CA LYS A 61 4.23 -7.19 5.44
C LYS A 61 5.19 -6.12 4.97
N VAL A 62 5.13 -5.71 3.71
CA VAL A 62 5.98 -4.63 3.17
C VAL A 62 5.64 -3.29 3.80
N GLU A 63 4.36 -2.96 4.02
CA GLU A 63 3.98 -1.75 4.76
C GLU A 63 4.40 -1.81 6.23
N GLN A 64 4.28 -2.96 6.88
CA GLN A 64 4.75 -3.15 8.25
C GLN A 64 6.29 -3.14 8.36
N LEU A 65 6.98 -3.55 7.29
CA LEU A 65 8.44 -3.50 7.13
C LEU A 65 8.92 -2.18 6.54
N ALA A 66 8.01 -1.26 6.16
CA ALA A 66 8.37 0.10 5.82
C ALA A 66 8.88 0.71 7.12
N ILE A 67 10.19 0.53 7.35
CA ILE A 67 10.92 1.06 8.49
C ILE A 67 10.46 2.51 8.56
N PRO A 68 9.74 2.91 9.64
CA PRO A 68 9.25 4.25 9.70
C PRO A 68 10.51 5.10 9.66
N HIS A 69 10.67 5.84 8.57
CA HIS A 69 11.84 6.63 8.29
C HIS A 69 11.74 7.79 9.28
N VAL A 70 12.08 7.54 10.55
CA VAL A 70 11.94 8.48 11.64
C VAL A 70 13.28 9.11 11.92
N CYS A 71 13.26 10.42 12.03
CA CYS A 71 14.37 11.17 12.55
C CYS A 71 14.75 10.63 13.92
N GLN A 72 15.95 10.08 14.03
CA GLN A 72 16.45 9.52 15.28
C GLN A 72 16.57 10.60 16.39
N VAL A 73 16.74 11.87 16.00
CA VAL A 73 16.85 13.02 16.92
C VAL A 73 15.48 13.50 17.39
N HIS A 74 14.51 13.59 16.49
CA HIS A 74 13.23 14.25 16.74
C HIS A 74 12.04 13.30 16.87
N GLN A 75 12.24 12.00 16.63
CA GLN A 75 11.20 10.96 16.63
C GLN A 75 9.98 11.34 15.76
N LYS A 76 10.24 12.04 14.65
CA LYS A 76 9.25 12.43 13.63
C LYS A 76 9.58 11.80 12.30
N VAL A 77 8.57 11.55 11.48
CA VAL A 77 8.75 10.99 10.13
C VAL A 77 9.58 11.91 9.24
N TYR A 78 10.41 11.31 8.38
CA TYR A 78 11.16 11.96 7.33
C TYR A 78 10.18 12.21 6.17
N GLU A 79 9.78 13.46 6.01
CA GLU A 79 8.72 13.87 5.09
C GLU A 79 9.17 15.02 4.14
N TYR A 80 10.38 15.57 4.35
CA TYR A 80 10.94 16.68 3.57
C TYR A 80 12.27 16.30 2.93
N PHE A 81 12.60 16.88 1.77
CA PHE A 81 13.89 16.70 1.11
C PHE A 81 14.78 17.95 1.29
N CYS A 82 16.02 17.76 1.75
CA CYS A 82 17.00 18.83 1.90
C CYS A 82 17.90 18.90 0.65
N PRO A 83 17.76 19.91 -0.23
CA PRO A 83 18.54 19.97 -1.47
C PRO A 83 20.03 20.25 -1.26
N GLY A 84 20.43 20.81 -0.10
CA GLY A 84 21.84 21.06 0.21
C GLY A 84 22.62 19.80 0.61
N HIS A 85 21.92 18.78 1.11
CA HIS A 85 22.52 17.55 1.65
C HIS A 85 22.06 16.28 0.92
N ASP A 86 21.14 16.40 -0.04
CA ASP A 86 20.58 15.29 -0.83
C ASP A 86 19.98 14.16 0.03
N ILE A 87 19.35 14.53 1.15
CA ILE A 87 18.76 13.58 2.12
C ILE A 87 17.32 13.95 2.47
N VAL A 88 16.53 12.93 2.83
CA VAL A 88 15.19 13.11 3.40
C VAL A 88 15.30 13.35 4.91
N ILE A 89 14.62 14.38 5.38
CA ILE A 89 14.66 14.93 6.73
C ILE A 89 13.25 15.13 7.27
N CYS A 90 13.12 15.29 8.58
CA CYS A 90 11.83 15.59 9.23
C CYS A 90 11.61 17.10 9.27
N ILE A 91 10.39 17.55 9.60
CA ILE A 91 10.06 18.99 9.68
C ILE A 91 10.96 19.81 10.59
N LEU A 92 11.53 19.20 11.63
CA LEU A 92 12.41 19.87 12.60
C LEU A 92 13.89 19.90 12.18
N CYS A 93 14.23 19.25 11.06
CA CYS A 93 15.58 19.22 10.50
C CYS A 93 15.72 20.12 9.26
N VAL A 94 14.67 20.87 8.91
CA VAL A 94 14.64 21.78 7.74
C VAL A 94 15.65 22.91 7.89
#